data_AF-A0A5N5IWD6-F1
#
_entry.id   AF-A0A5N5IWD6-F1
#
_cell.length_a   1.000
_cell.length_b   1.000
_cell.length_c   1.000
_cell.angle_alpha   90.00
_cell.angle_beta   90.00
_cell.angle_gamma   90.00
#
_symmetry.space_group_name_H-M   'P 1'
#
loop_
_entity.id
_entity.type
_entity.pdbx_description
1 polymer ?
#
loop_
_entity_poly.entity_id
_entity_poly.type
_entity_poly.pdbx_seq_one_letter_code
_entity_poly.pdbx_strand_id
1 'polypeptide(L)'
;MMEAIQKDFKKIDWGKALLRVLELLIIKPFTLPLKIYMNSLKNLSNAKLENGEVTQLSDDFPLYVWLISIFDALIFLIYPIGVIVAIKSANSYFGGFGVFMGVLSITYFCPLYLSLIREFAQISLKVLLFLKIMASKK
;
A
#
# COMPACT_ATOMS: atom_id res chain seq x y z
N MET A 1 -13.69 40.19 -12.28
CA MET A 1 -13.40 38.73 -12.15
C MET A 1 -11.91 38.44 -11.99
N MET A 2 -11.01 39.08 -12.76
CA MET A 2 -9.55 38.96 -12.56
C MET A 2 -9.04 39.53 -11.22
N GLU A 3 -9.65 40.60 -10.70
CA GLU A 3 -9.23 41.19 -9.40
C GLU A 3 -9.54 40.31 -8.18
N ALA A 4 -10.58 39.49 -8.23
CA ALA A 4 -10.92 38.57 -7.14
C ALA A 4 -9.86 37.45 -7.02
N ILE A 5 -9.44 36.90 -8.17
CA ILE A 5 -8.39 35.89 -8.27
C ILE A 5 -7.07 36.45 -7.69
N GLN A 6 -6.73 37.70 -7.99
CA GLN A 6 -5.49 38.32 -7.52
C GLN A 6 -5.46 38.56 -6.00
N LYS A 7 -6.62 38.76 -5.37
CA LYS A 7 -6.77 38.97 -3.92
C LYS A 7 -6.61 37.67 -3.12
N ASP A 8 -7.00 36.53 -3.71
CA ASP A 8 -6.84 35.20 -3.11
C ASP A 8 -5.39 34.71 -3.17
N PHE A 9 -4.65 34.95 -4.27
CA PHE A 9 -3.22 34.61 -4.36
C PHE A 9 -2.35 35.36 -3.33
N LYS A 10 -2.76 36.56 -2.92
CA LYS A 10 -2.04 37.37 -1.92
C LYS A 10 -2.19 36.85 -0.48
N LYS A 11 -3.15 35.96 -0.23
CA LYS A 11 -3.36 35.29 1.07
C LYS A 11 -2.74 33.90 1.15
N ILE A 12 -2.12 33.40 0.07
CA ILE A 12 -1.44 32.11 0.09
C ILE A 12 -0.10 32.28 0.82
N ASP A 13 0.04 31.56 1.92
CA ASP A 13 1.32 31.39 2.59
C ASP A 13 2.18 30.43 1.75
N TRP A 14 2.92 31.00 0.80
CA TRP A 14 3.76 30.26 -0.15
C TRP A 14 4.80 29.38 0.54
N GLY A 15 5.28 29.77 1.72
CA GLY A 15 6.20 28.97 2.52
C GLY A 15 5.53 27.68 3.00
N LYS A 16 4.33 27.78 3.58
CA LYS A 16 3.55 26.60 3.97
C LYS A 16 3.14 25.75 2.77
N ALA A 17 2.76 26.36 1.65
CA ALA A 17 2.43 25.64 0.43
C ALA A 17 3.62 24.82 -0.09
N LEU A 18 4.81 25.42 -0.13
CA LEU A 18 6.04 24.76 -0.59
C LEU A 18 6.46 23.62 0.34
N LEU A 19 6.39 23.83 1.66
CA LEU A 19 6.63 22.76 2.64
C LEU A 19 5.65 21.60 2.47
N ARG A 20 4.37 21.90 2.23
CA ARG A 20 3.35 20.87 2.01
C ARG A 20 3.60 20.09 0.72
N VAL A 21 4.06 20.77 -0.34
CA VAL A 21 4.45 20.14 -1.61
C VAL A 21 5.66 19.22 -1.40
N LEU A 22 6.70 19.67 -0.68
CA LEU A 22 7.86 18.85 -0.37
C LEU A 22 7.49 17.61 0.46
N GLU A 23 6.62 17.78 1.47
CA GLU A 23 6.09 16.67 2.26
C GLU A 23 5.34 15.65 1.38
N LEU A 24 4.49 16.13 0.47
CA LEU A 24 3.72 15.29 -0.44
C LEU A 24 4.60 14.56 -1.47
N LEU A 25 5.59 15.24 -2.04
CA LEU A 25 6.42 14.69 -3.11
C LEU A 25 7.58 13.83 -2.62
N ILE A 26 8.10 14.10 -1.43
CA ILE A 26 9.28 13.41 -0.90
C ILE A 26 8.88 12.53 0.28
N ILE A 27 8.28 13.09 1.33
CA ILE A 27 8.07 12.33 2.58
C ILE A 27 7.02 11.23 2.40
N LYS A 28 5.90 11.51 1.72
CA LYS A 28 4.85 10.52 1.52
C LYS A 28 5.29 9.29 0.70
N PRO A 29 5.86 9.41 -0.52
CA PRO A 29 6.23 8.22 -1.28
C PRO A 29 7.27 7.35 -0.57
N PHE A 30 8.13 7.94 0.25
CA PHE A 30 9.08 7.17 1.04
C PHE A 30 8.44 6.56 2.30
N THR A 31 7.46 7.19 2.94
CA THR A 31 6.81 6.62 4.15
C THR A 31 5.69 5.62 3.83
N LEU A 32 5.10 5.69 2.64
CA LEU A 32 4.00 4.83 2.22
C LEU A 32 4.33 3.33 2.22
N PRO A 33 5.47 2.85 1.67
CA PRO A 33 5.80 1.43 1.69
C PRO A 33 5.89 0.85 3.11
N LEU A 34 6.45 1.61 4.05
CA LEU A 34 6.53 1.21 5.46
C LEU A 34 5.15 1.15 6.10
N LYS A 35 4.28 2.14 5.84
CA LYS A 35 2.89 2.12 6.34
C LYS A 35 2.12 0.92 5.79
N ILE A 36 2.29 0.60 4.51
CA ILE A 36 1.66 -0.56 3.86
C ILE A 36 2.14 -1.86 4.51
N TYR A 37 3.44 -1.98 4.75
CA TYR A 37 4.01 -3.15 5.41
C TYR A 37 3.45 -3.35 6.82
N MET A 38 3.47 -2.29 7.65
CA MET A 38 2.90 -2.32 9.00
C MET A 38 1.41 -2.64 8.99
N ASN A 39 0.64 -2.08 8.05
CA ASN A 39 -0.78 -2.38 7.91
C ASN A 39 -1.03 -3.83 7.51
N SER A 40 -0.23 -4.38 6.61
CA SER A 40 -0.34 -5.78 6.18
C SER A 40 -0.01 -6.73 7.34
N LEU A 41 1.01 -6.41 8.14
CA LEU A 41 1.32 -7.15 9.37
C LEU A 41 0.17 -7.07 10.39
N LYS A 42 -0.42 -5.88 10.56
CA LYS A 42 -1.59 -5.68 11.42
C LYS A 42 -2.77 -6.53 10.95
N ASN A 43 -3.07 -6.54 9.65
CA ASN A 43 -4.14 -7.36 9.08
C ASN A 43 -3.90 -8.85 9.31
N LEU A 44 -2.69 -9.34 9.04
CA LEU A 44 -2.34 -10.75 9.28
C LEU A 44 -2.44 -11.14 10.76
N SER A 45 -1.98 -10.27 11.67
CA SER A 45 -2.04 -10.53 13.11
C SER A 45 -3.47 -10.55 13.66
N ASN A 46 -4.36 -9.73 13.08
CA ASN A 46 -5.74 -9.59 13.52
C ASN A 46 -6.73 -10.40 12.67
N ALA A 47 -6.27 -11.17 11.69
CA ALA A 47 -7.13 -11.97 10.79
C ALA A 47 -7.99 -13.01 11.53
N LYS A 48 -7.70 -13.28 12.81
CA LYS A 48 -8.44 -14.18 13.69
C LYS A 48 -9.28 -13.48 14.77
N LEU A 49 -9.13 -12.16 14.96
CA LEU A 49 -9.85 -11.43 16.00
C LEU A 49 -11.16 -10.91 15.41
N GLU A 50 -12.24 -11.54 15.86
CA GLU A 50 -13.65 -11.23 15.64
C GLU A 50 -13.93 -9.72 15.67
N ASN A 51 -14.86 -9.28 14.79
CA ASN A 51 -15.51 -7.96 14.72
C ASN A 51 -14.97 -6.92 13.72
N GLY A 52 -14.30 -7.34 12.65
CA GLY A 52 -14.09 -6.50 11.45
C GLY A 52 -15.07 -6.87 10.34
N GLU A 53 -15.56 -5.88 9.58
CA GLU A 53 -16.49 -6.01 8.42
C GLU A 53 -16.16 -7.15 7.43
N VAL A 54 -14.91 -7.62 7.42
CA VAL A 54 -14.41 -8.75 6.61
C VAL A 54 -14.98 -10.11 7.04
N THR A 55 -15.48 -10.26 8.27
CA THR A 55 -16.06 -11.53 8.79
C THR A 55 -17.46 -11.79 8.25
N GLN A 56 -18.23 -10.74 7.93
CA GLN A 56 -19.50 -10.89 7.19
C GLN A 56 -19.26 -11.25 5.72
N LEU A 57 -18.08 -10.92 5.17
CA LEU A 57 -17.66 -11.22 3.81
C LEU A 57 -17.08 -12.63 3.63
N SER A 58 -16.53 -13.25 4.68
CA SER A 58 -15.84 -14.55 4.60
C SER A 58 -16.78 -15.73 4.41
N ASP A 59 -18.01 -15.66 4.93
CA ASP A 59 -19.03 -16.71 4.70
C ASP A 59 -19.55 -16.68 3.25
N ASP A 60 -19.65 -15.47 2.67
CA ASP A 60 -20.21 -15.27 1.35
C ASP A 60 -19.19 -15.46 0.21
N PHE A 61 -17.92 -15.08 0.44
CA PHE A 61 -16.85 -15.11 -0.58
C PHE A 61 -15.48 -15.49 0.02
N PRO A 62 -15.32 -16.71 0.57
CA PRO A 62 -14.10 -17.11 1.27
C PRO A 62 -12.85 -17.07 0.38
N LEU A 63 -12.98 -17.43 -0.91
CA LEU A 63 -11.87 -17.42 -1.87
C LEU A 63 -11.33 -16.01 -2.14
N TYR A 64 -12.18 -14.99 -2.14
CA TYR A 64 -11.74 -13.60 -2.35
C TYR A 64 -11.07 -13.03 -1.12
N VAL A 65 -11.60 -13.31 0.08
CA VAL A 65 -10.96 -12.93 1.34
C VAL A 65 -9.60 -13.60 1.48
N TRP A 66 -9.49 -14.87 1.08
CA TRP A 66 -8.21 -15.59 1.00
C TRP A 66 -7.24 -14.92 0.01
N LEU A 67 -7.70 -14.57 -1.20
CA LEU A 67 -6.87 -13.88 -2.20
C LEU A 67 -6.30 -12.55 -1.67
N ILE A 68 -7.12 -11.74 -1.02
CA ILE A 68 -6.68 -10.47 -0.41
C ILE A 68 -5.62 -10.74 0.69
N SER A 69 -5.84 -11.77 1.51
CA SER A 69 -4.93 -12.16 2.59
C SER A 69 -3.58 -12.67 2.07
N ILE A 70 -3.54 -13.27 0.87
CA ILE A 70 -2.26 -13.64 0.22
C ILE A 70 -1.44 -12.40 -0.08
N PHE A 71 -2.04 -11.31 -0.56
CA PHE A 71 -1.29 -10.09 -0.83
C PHE A 71 -0.67 -9.52 0.46
N ASP A 72 -1.40 -9.58 1.58
CA ASP A 72 -0.86 -9.17 2.89
C ASP A 72 0.34 -10.04 3.29
N ALA A 73 0.25 -11.35 3.09
CA ALA A 73 1.35 -12.29 3.35
C ALA A 73 2.56 -12.06 2.43
N LEU A 74 2.34 -11.79 1.13
CA LEU A 74 3.40 -11.48 0.17
C LEU A 74 4.12 -10.18 0.53
N ILE A 75 3.37 -9.13 0.90
CA ILE A 75 3.94 -7.86 1.37
C ILE A 75 4.78 -8.08 2.63
N PHE A 76 4.31 -8.93 3.55
CA PHE A 76 5.08 -9.26 4.74
C PHE A 76 6.40 -9.99 4.41
N LEU A 77 6.35 -10.96 3.51
CA LEU A 77 7.52 -11.77 3.13
C LEU A 77 8.56 -11.01 2.31
N ILE A 78 8.17 -9.92 1.63
CA ILE A 78 9.09 -9.25 0.71
C ILE A 78 10.29 -8.62 1.40
N TYR A 79 10.11 -8.05 2.60
CA TYR A 79 11.20 -7.45 3.37
C TYR A 79 12.23 -8.49 3.84
N PRO A 80 11.87 -9.58 4.55
CA PRO A 80 12.85 -10.58 4.97
C PRO A 80 13.53 -11.28 3.77
N ILE A 81 12.78 -11.59 2.71
CA ILE A 81 13.36 -12.19 1.50
C ILE A 81 14.33 -11.22 0.82
N GLY A 82 13.93 -9.96 0.65
CA GLY A 82 14.77 -8.95 0.01
C GLY A 82 16.05 -8.65 0.78
N VAL A 83 16.01 -8.68 2.12
CA VAL A 83 17.22 -8.57 2.96
C VAL A 83 18.17 -9.74 2.72
N ILE A 84 17.67 -10.99 2.66
CA ILE A 84 18.52 -12.16 2.38
C ILE A 84 19.16 -12.06 1.00
N VAL A 85 18.39 -11.67 -0.02
CA VAL A 85 18.89 -11.49 -1.38
C VAL A 85 19.92 -10.38 -1.43
N ALA A 86 19.68 -9.25 -0.77
CA ALA A 86 20.61 -8.13 -0.71
C ALA A 86 21.96 -8.56 -0.10
N ILE A 87 21.94 -9.26 1.03
CA ILE A 87 23.17 -9.75 1.69
C ILE A 87 23.96 -10.69 0.76
N LYS A 88 23.28 -11.58 0.02
CA LYS A 88 23.93 -12.45 -0.96
C LYS A 88 24.53 -11.65 -2.12
N SER A 89 23.81 -10.64 -2.62
CA SER A 89 24.28 -9.77 -3.71
C SER A 89 25.51 -8.95 -3.33
N ALA A 90 25.65 -8.55 -2.07
CA ALA A 90 26.82 -7.81 -1.58
C ALA A 90 28.12 -8.63 -1.63
N ASN A 91 28.04 -9.96 -1.58
CA ASN A 91 29.19 -10.87 -1.59
C ASN A 91 29.64 -11.30 -3.01
N SER A 92 29.10 -10.70 -4.08
CA SER A 92 29.47 -11.07 -5.44
C SER A 92 30.77 -10.40 -5.91
N TYR A 93 31.58 -11.13 -6.68
CA TYR A 93 32.93 -10.75 -7.10
C TYR A 93 33.00 -9.54 -8.07
N PHE A 94 31.87 -9.14 -8.70
CA PHE A 94 31.81 -8.03 -9.66
C PHE A 94 30.52 -7.24 -9.48
N GLY A 95 30.62 -5.93 -9.22
CA GLY A 95 29.46 -5.02 -9.16
C GLY A 95 28.49 -5.24 -7.99
N GLY A 96 28.85 -6.04 -6.97
CA GLY A 96 27.96 -6.45 -5.88
C GLY A 96 27.28 -5.30 -5.13
N PHE A 97 27.96 -4.15 -4.97
CA PHE A 97 27.37 -2.97 -4.33
C PHE A 97 26.22 -2.34 -5.15
N GLY A 98 26.35 -2.28 -6.47
CA GLY A 98 25.29 -1.75 -7.34
C GLY A 98 24.05 -2.64 -7.34
N VAL A 99 24.27 -3.96 -7.40
CA VAL A 99 23.19 -4.96 -7.31
C VAL A 99 22.53 -4.93 -5.93
N PHE A 100 23.31 -4.81 -4.86
CA PHE A 100 22.82 -4.64 -3.49
C PHE A 100 21.87 -3.44 -3.36
N MET A 101 22.29 -2.27 -3.84
CA MET A 101 21.47 -1.06 -3.80
C MET A 101 20.19 -1.19 -4.66
N GLY A 102 20.30 -1.84 -5.82
CA GLY A 102 19.16 -2.14 -6.68
C GLY A 102 18.13 -3.06 -6.00
N VAL A 103 18.60 -4.16 -5.39
CA VAL A 103 17.75 -5.11 -4.66
C VAL A 103 17.06 -4.44 -3.47
N LEU A 104 17.77 -3.62 -2.69
CA LEU A 104 17.17 -2.87 -1.59
C LEU A 104 16.09 -1.91 -2.08
N SER A 105 16.37 -1.17 -3.16
CA SER A 105 15.42 -0.21 -3.73
C SER A 105 14.14 -0.92 -4.21
N ILE A 106 14.29 -2.02 -4.95
CA ILE A 106 13.15 -2.82 -5.43
C ILE A 106 12.36 -3.40 -4.26
N THR A 107 13.05 -3.99 -3.28
CA THR A 107 12.42 -4.57 -2.08
C THR A 107 11.62 -3.53 -1.32
N TYR A 108 12.14 -2.30 -1.22
CA TYR A 108 11.49 -1.21 -0.51
C TYR A 108 10.20 -0.74 -1.19
N PHE A 109 10.22 -0.60 -2.52
CA PHE A 109 9.07 -0.06 -3.26
C PHE A 109 8.09 -1.13 -3.76
N CYS A 110 8.48 -2.40 -3.83
CA CYS A 110 7.59 -3.49 -4.26
C CYS A 110 6.26 -3.59 -3.46
N PRO A 111 6.24 -3.40 -2.13
CA PRO A 111 5.00 -3.30 -1.35
C PRO A 111 3.97 -2.32 -1.91
N LEU A 112 4.39 -1.22 -2.54
CA LEU A 112 3.45 -0.25 -3.13
C LEU A 112 2.63 -0.89 -4.25
N TYR A 113 3.31 -1.58 -5.17
CA TYR A 113 2.66 -2.21 -6.32
C TYR A 113 1.74 -3.34 -5.88
N LEU A 114 2.19 -4.17 -4.93
CA LEU A 114 1.38 -5.26 -4.39
C LEU A 114 0.15 -4.72 -3.62
N SER A 115 0.31 -3.64 -2.85
CA SER A 115 -0.81 -2.99 -2.16
C SER A 115 -1.83 -2.42 -3.14
N LEU A 116 -1.36 -1.81 -4.23
CA LEU A 116 -2.24 -1.25 -5.25
C LEU A 116 -3.11 -2.35 -5.88
N ILE A 117 -2.50 -3.48 -6.27
CA ILE A 117 -3.23 -4.64 -6.83
C ILE A 117 -4.24 -5.19 -5.80
N ARG A 118 -3.83 -5.30 -4.53
CA ARG A 118 -4.72 -5.71 -3.43
C ARG A 118 -5.92 -4.78 -3.29
N GLU A 119 -5.71 -3.47 -3.34
CA GLU A 119 -6.78 -2.47 -3.25
C GLU A 119 -7.77 -2.60 -4.42
N PHE A 120 -7.28 -2.82 -5.64
CA PHE A 120 -8.15 -3.13 -6.78
C PHE A 120 -8.99 -4.38 -6.55
N ALA A 121 -8.40 -5.47 -6.04
CA ALA A 121 -9.13 -6.69 -5.71
C ALA A 121 -10.19 -6.47 -4.61
N GLN A 122 -9.86 -5.66 -3.59
CA GLN A 122 -10.79 -5.28 -2.52
C GLN A 122 -11.98 -4.47 -3.05
N ILE A 123 -11.75 -3.54 -3.98
CA ILE A 123 -12.83 -2.75 -4.60
C ILE A 123 -13.77 -3.67 -5.39
N SER A 124 -13.22 -4.59 -6.19
CA SER A 124 -14.03 -5.57 -6.93
C SER A 124 -14.90 -6.41 -5.99
N LEU A 125 -14.37 -6.84 -4.84
CA LEU A 125 -15.13 -7.58 -3.85
C LEU A 125 -16.29 -6.77 -3.27
N LYS A 126 -16.05 -5.49 -2.93
CA LYS A 126 -17.11 -4.60 -2.41
C LYS A 126 -18.25 -4.41 -3.42
N VAL A 127 -17.93 -4.30 -4.70
CA VAL A 127 -18.94 -4.21 -5.77
C VAL A 127 -19.76 -5.49 -5.86
N LEU A 128 -19.10 -6.66 -5.85
CA LEU A 128 -19.80 -7.96 -5.88
C LEU A 128 -20.73 -8.13 -4.68
N LEU A 129 -20.29 -7.76 -3.48
CA LEU A 129 -21.12 -7.82 -2.28
C LEU A 129 -22.33 -6.87 -2.39
N PHE A 130 -22.13 -5.64 -2.88
CA PHE A 130 -23.23 -4.70 -3.05
C PHE A 130 -24.28 -5.20 -4.06
N LEU A 131 -23.82 -5.78 -5.18
CA LEU A 131 -24.69 -6.44 -6.16
C LEU A 131 -25.48 -7.59 -5.55
N LYS A 132 -24.84 -8.45 -4.75
CA LYS A 132 -25.51 -9.55 -4.06
C LYS A 132 -26.60 -9.05 -3.11
N ILE A 133 -26.31 -8.03 -2.29
CA ILE A 133 -27.29 -7.46 -1.36
C ILE A 133 -28.50 -6.92 -2.11
N MET A 134 -28.29 -6.22 -3.23
CA MET A 134 -29.41 -5.73 -4.06
C MET A 134 -30.21 -6.87 -4.70
N ALA A 135 -29.54 -7.93 -5.15
CA ALA A 135 -30.21 -9.10 -5.73
C ALA A 135 -31.03 -9.88 -4.70
N SER A 136 -30.52 -10.02 -3.47
CA SER A 136 -31.20 -10.74 -2.38
C SER A 136 -32.35 -9.97 -1.73
N LYS A 137 -32.46 -8.65 -1.98
CA LYS A 137 -33.54 -7.80 -1.45
C LYS A 137 -34.80 -7.80 -2.35
N LYS A 138 -34.75 -8.50 -3.49
CA LYS A 138 -35.90 -8.84 -4.33
C LYS A 138 -36.47 -10.19 -3.94
#